data_AF-A0A105TD13-F1
#
_entry.id   AF-A0A105TD13-F1
#
_cell.length_a   1.000
_cell.length_b   1.000
_cell.length_c   1.000
_cell.angle_alpha   90.00
_cell.angle_beta   90.00
_cell.angle_gamma   90.00
#
_symmetry.space_group_name_H-M   'P 1'
#
loop_
_entity.id
_entity.type
_entity.pdbx_description
1 polymer ?
#
loop_
_entity_poly.entity_id
_entity_poly.type
_entity_poly.pdbx_seq_one_letter_code
_entity_poly.pdbx_strand_id
1 'polypeptide(L)'
;MKGKVLEFNSTSRTGTISADDGNRYSFSVDQWKSAVLPKAGSRVDFSTNGSNAEAIFQDGPATSGNSKKIPAALLAFFLGAFGAHKFYLGYNAQGIIMLLVFLFGFILLGVPSMIIGLIAFIEFIIYLTKTDEDFEQTYVVGRKPWF
;
A
#
# COMPACT_ATOMS: atom_id res chain seq x y z
N MET A 1 17.13 18.31 -6.21
CA MET A 1 18.18 17.43 -5.65
C MET A 1 17.50 16.25 -5.03
N LYS A 2 18.06 15.05 -5.17
CA LYS A 2 17.45 13.84 -4.63
C LYS A 2 18.15 13.38 -3.36
N GLY A 3 17.41 12.70 -2.50
CA GLY A 3 17.93 12.20 -1.23
C GLY A 3 16.95 11.32 -0.47
N LYS A 4 17.26 11.07 0.78
CA LYS A 4 16.51 10.23 1.71
C LYS A 4 16.33 10.94 3.05
N VAL A 5 15.10 10.97 3.56
CA VAL A 5 14.82 11.48 4.93
C VAL A 5 15.52 10.57 5.94
N LEU A 6 16.41 11.11 6.76
CA LEU A 6 17.07 10.39 7.84
C LEU A 6 16.19 10.34 9.09
N GLU A 7 15.65 11.50 9.47
CA GLU A 7 14.89 11.67 10.70
C GLU A 7 13.89 12.82 10.55
N PHE A 8 12.77 12.72 11.24
CA PHE A 8 11.80 13.79 11.42
C PHE A 8 11.27 13.75 12.86
N ASN A 9 11.34 14.88 13.55
CA ASN A 9 10.80 15.04 14.90
C ASN A 9 9.45 15.75 14.81
N SER A 10 8.38 15.07 15.22
CA SER A 10 7.01 15.59 15.15
C SER A 10 6.73 16.71 16.15
N THR A 11 7.47 16.79 17.26
CA THR A 11 7.36 17.84 18.27
C THR A 11 7.99 19.14 17.79
N SER A 12 9.22 19.09 17.27
CA SER A 12 9.91 20.28 16.76
C SER A 12 9.53 20.61 15.31
N ARG A 13 8.81 19.71 14.61
CA ARG A 13 8.40 19.83 13.20
C ARG A 13 9.57 20.03 12.24
N THR A 14 10.74 19.50 12.59
CA THR A 14 11.98 19.58 11.81
C THR A 14 12.53 18.20 11.50
N GLY A 15 13.30 18.08 10.42
CA GLY A 15 13.96 16.85 10.06
C GLY A 15 15.26 17.06 9.29
N THR A 16 15.93 15.95 8.96
CA THR A 16 17.17 15.94 8.17
C THR A 16 17.04 15.02 6.98
N ILE A 17 17.53 15.46 5.82
CA ILE A 17 17.65 14.68 4.59
C ILE A 17 19.12 14.42 4.31
N SER A 18 19.47 13.18 3.97
CA SER A 18 20.74 12.83 3.35
C SER A 18 20.56 12.92 1.84
N ALA A 19 21.24 13.87 1.19
CA ALA A 19 21.24 13.98 -0.25
C ALA A 19 22.14 12.92 -0.91
N ASP A 20 21.88 12.66 -2.20
CA ASP A 20 22.68 11.76 -3.02
C ASP A 20 24.09 12.32 -3.32
N ASP A 21 24.34 13.61 -3.02
CA ASP A 21 25.67 14.23 -3.07
C ASP A 21 26.53 13.95 -1.82
N GLY A 22 25.98 13.24 -0.83
CA GLY A 22 26.64 12.91 0.43
C GLY A 22 26.45 13.94 1.55
N ASN A 23 25.88 15.11 1.26
CA ASN A 23 25.64 16.17 2.26
C ASN A 23 24.30 15.96 2.99
N ARG A 24 24.18 16.61 4.16
CA ARG A 24 22.96 16.63 4.96
C ARG A 24 22.30 17.99 4.92
N TYR A 25 20.97 17.97 4.76
CA TYR A 25 20.14 19.17 4.67
C TYR A 25 19.04 19.12 5.72
N SER A 26 18.92 20.19 6.50
CA SER A 26 17.84 20.36 7.48
C SER A 26 16.58 20.86 6.80
N PHE A 27 15.41 20.50 7.32
CA PHE A 27 14.15 21.05 6.82
C PHE A 27 13.13 21.28 7.94
N SER A 28 12.26 22.28 7.73
CA SER A 28 10.99 22.43 8.46
C SER A 28 9.88 21.74 7.69
N VAL A 29 8.87 21.21 8.39
CA VAL A 29 7.68 20.61 7.77
C VAL A 29 6.93 21.58 6.84
N ASP A 30 7.09 22.90 7.00
CA ASP A 30 6.44 23.91 6.13
C ASP A 30 6.97 23.84 4.68
N GLN A 31 8.18 23.31 4.51
CA GLN A 31 8.79 23.06 3.20
C GLN A 31 8.32 21.75 2.58
N TRP A 32 7.64 20.89 3.34
CA TRP A 32 7.13 19.61 2.88
C TRP A 32 5.86 19.78 2.05
N LYS A 33 5.86 19.25 0.83
CA LYS A 33 4.78 19.42 -0.16
C LYS A 33 3.96 18.16 -0.42
N SER A 34 4.24 17.06 0.29
CA SER A 34 3.43 15.83 0.22
C SER A 34 2.35 15.80 1.30
N ALA A 35 1.24 15.09 1.03
CA ALA A 35 0.10 14.97 1.93
C ALA A 35 0.38 14.11 3.19
N VAL A 36 1.42 13.27 3.14
CA VAL A 36 1.83 12.40 4.24
C VAL A 36 2.96 13.06 5.00
N LEU A 37 3.01 12.93 6.32
CA LEU A 37 4.13 13.45 7.12
C LEU A 37 5.48 12.83 6.69
N PRO A 38 6.59 13.57 6.83
CA PRO A 38 7.92 13.05 6.54
C PRO A 38 8.21 11.81 7.38
N LYS A 39 8.58 10.71 6.72
CA LYS A 39 8.95 9.45 7.37
C LYS A 39 10.41 9.15 7.09
N ALA A 40 11.16 8.80 8.13
CA ALA A 40 12.52 8.29 8.01
C ALA A 40 12.55 7.14 6.99
N GLY A 41 13.44 7.23 6.01
CA GLY A 41 13.50 6.28 4.91
C GLY A 41 12.98 6.78 3.57
N SER A 42 12.11 7.80 3.58
CA SER A 42 11.43 8.27 2.35
C SER A 42 12.41 8.90 1.38
N ARG A 43 12.37 8.49 0.11
CA ARG A 43 13.06 9.18 -0.97
C ARG A 43 12.36 10.51 -1.26
N VAL A 44 13.13 11.54 -1.51
CA VAL A 44 12.65 12.91 -1.72
C VAL A 44 13.40 13.59 -2.85
N ASP A 45 12.70 14.48 -3.55
CA ASP A 45 13.28 15.51 -4.40
C ASP A 45 13.01 16.86 -3.73
N PHE A 46 14.00 17.73 -3.70
CA PHE A 46 13.94 18.99 -3.00
C PHE A 46 14.89 20.02 -3.61
N SER A 47 14.60 21.30 -3.39
CA SER A 47 15.50 22.40 -3.72
C SER A 47 16.39 22.72 -2.52
N THR A 48 17.60 23.21 -2.77
CA THR A 48 18.53 23.57 -1.69
C THR A 48 18.66 25.08 -1.56
N ASN A 49 18.73 25.54 -0.31
CA ASN A 49 19.06 26.91 0.05
C ASN A 49 20.09 26.87 1.19
N GLY A 50 21.37 26.93 0.84
CA GLY A 50 22.48 26.69 1.78
C GLY A 50 22.44 25.28 2.35
N SER A 51 22.33 25.15 3.67
CA SER A 51 22.20 23.86 4.39
C SER A 51 20.76 23.41 4.59
N ASN A 52 19.78 24.10 3.99
CA ASN A 52 18.36 23.81 4.15
C ASN A 52 17.78 23.19 2.88
N ALA A 53 16.86 22.25 3.07
CA ALA A 53 16.02 21.71 2.01
C ALA A 53 14.68 22.44 1.98
N GLU A 54 14.30 22.92 0.80
CA GLU A 54 13.08 23.67 0.49
C GLU A 54 12.28 22.95 -0.60
N ALA A 55 10.96 23.22 -0.66
CA ALA A 55 10.06 22.62 -1.65
C ALA A 55 10.26 21.09 -1.79
N ILE A 56 10.07 20.37 -0.69
CA ILE A 56 10.38 18.94 -0.58
C ILE A 56 9.19 18.13 -1.05
N PHE A 57 9.41 17.37 -2.11
CA PHE A 57 8.46 16.41 -2.67
C PHE A 57 8.94 15.00 -2.36
N GLN A 58 8.00 14.09 -2.10
CA GLN A 58 8.33 12.68 -1.95
C GLN A 58 8.63 12.10 -3.34
N ASP A 59 9.87 11.66 -3.55
CA ASP A 59 10.37 11.07 -4.81
C ASP A 59 10.25 9.55 -4.72
N GLY A 60 9.00 9.11 -4.73
CA GLY A 60 8.63 7.72 -4.63
C GLY A 60 7.14 7.60 -4.35
N PRO A 61 6.51 6.47 -4.69
CA PRO A 61 5.14 6.23 -4.32
C PRO A 61 5.01 6.43 -2.82
N ALA A 62 4.01 7.19 -2.39
CA ALA A 62 3.73 7.41 -1.00
C ALA A 62 3.51 6.04 -0.34
N THR A 63 4.54 5.49 0.32
CA THR A 63 4.44 4.32 1.21
C THR A 63 3.69 4.79 2.44
N SER A 64 2.40 5.01 2.20
CA SER A 64 1.39 5.35 3.16
C SER A 64 1.42 4.26 4.21
N GLY A 65 1.58 4.62 5.48
CA GLY A 65 1.59 3.67 6.60
C GLY A 65 0.27 2.89 6.81
N ASN A 66 -0.61 2.87 5.80
CA ASN A 66 -1.90 2.21 5.75
C ASN A 66 -2.04 1.41 4.44
N SER A 67 -1.03 0.63 4.03
CA SER A 67 -1.19 -0.23 2.86
C SER A 67 -2.32 -1.23 3.11
N LYS A 68 -3.27 -1.34 2.18
CA LYS A 68 -4.39 -2.28 2.30
C LYS A 68 -3.95 -3.73 2.11
N LYS A 69 -2.69 -3.95 1.72
CA LYS A 69 -2.12 -5.24 1.32
C LYS A 69 -2.19 -6.29 2.43
N ILE A 70 -1.62 -6.00 3.60
CA ILE A 70 -1.54 -7.00 4.68
C ILE A 70 -2.93 -7.36 5.22
N PRO A 71 -3.83 -6.39 5.52
CA PRO A 71 -5.20 -6.73 5.89
C PRO A 71 -5.95 -7.52 4.79
N ALA A 72 -5.79 -7.13 3.52
CA ALA A 72 -6.41 -7.86 2.40
C ALA A 72 -5.88 -9.29 2.28
N ALA A 73 -4.58 -9.52 2.48
CA ALA A 73 -3.97 -10.85 2.47
C ALA A 73 -4.49 -11.71 3.61
N LEU A 74 -4.54 -11.18 4.84
CA LEU A 74 -5.09 -11.90 6.00
C LEU A 74 -6.57 -12.25 5.79
N LEU A 75 -7.37 -11.31 5.27
CA LEU A 75 -8.76 -11.58 4.91
C LEU A 75 -8.89 -12.65 3.82
N ALA A 76 -7.99 -12.67 2.83
CA ALA A 76 -7.98 -13.67 1.78
C ALA A 76 -7.62 -15.07 2.33
N PHE A 77 -6.74 -15.16 3.33
CA PHE A 77 -6.39 -16.44 3.94
C PHE A 77 -7.52 -17.00 4.82
N PHE A 78 -8.05 -16.19 5.75
CA PHE A 78 -9.02 -16.68 6.73
C PHE A 78 -10.46 -16.69 6.21
N LEU A 79 -10.86 -15.65 5.48
CA LEU A 79 -12.24 -15.41 5.04
C LEU A 79 -12.35 -15.29 3.51
N GLY A 80 -11.32 -15.74 2.78
CA GLY A 80 -11.25 -15.54 1.34
C GLY A 80 -12.30 -16.31 0.55
N ALA A 81 -12.67 -17.52 0.99
CA ALA A 81 -13.73 -18.30 0.36
C ALA A 81 -15.09 -17.57 0.37
N PHE A 82 -15.32 -16.69 1.36
CA PHE A 82 -16.50 -15.83 1.45
C PHE A 82 -16.36 -14.51 0.68
N GLY A 83 -15.18 -14.21 0.12
CA GLY A 83 -14.88 -12.99 -0.62
C GLY A 83 -14.57 -11.76 0.25
N ALA A 84 -14.23 -11.93 1.54
CA ALA A 84 -14.04 -10.80 2.46
C ALA A 84 -12.94 -9.81 2.01
N HIS A 85 -11.85 -10.30 1.45
CA HIS A 85 -10.78 -9.46 0.89
C HIS A 85 -11.25 -8.63 -0.31
N LYS A 86 -12.22 -9.11 -1.09
CA LYS A 86 -12.82 -8.34 -2.19
C LYS A 86 -13.66 -7.19 -1.67
N PHE A 87 -14.49 -7.43 -0.67
CA PHE A 87 -15.26 -6.35 -0.03
C PHE A 87 -14.35 -5.30 0.59
N TYR A 88 -13.27 -5.72 1.26
CA TYR A 88 -12.29 -4.81 1.85
C TYR A 88 -11.61 -3.88 0.82
N LEU A 89 -11.34 -4.39 -0.39
CA LEU A 89 -10.79 -3.61 -1.50
C LEU A 89 -11.86 -2.84 -2.29
N GLY A 90 -13.14 -2.93 -1.90
CA GLY A 90 -14.26 -2.25 -2.55
C GLY A 90 -14.73 -2.91 -3.85
N TYR A 91 -14.42 -4.20 -4.04
CA TYR A 91 -14.90 -5.04 -5.15
C TYR A 91 -16.20 -5.76 -4.76
N ASN A 92 -17.26 -4.98 -4.52
CA ASN A 92 -18.52 -5.51 -3.96
C ASN A 92 -19.16 -6.58 -4.84
N ALA A 93 -19.17 -6.39 -6.17
CA ALA A 93 -19.75 -7.36 -7.10
C ALA A 93 -19.03 -8.72 -7.01
N GLN A 94 -17.70 -8.70 -6.98
CA GLN A 94 -16.88 -9.91 -6.90
C GLN A 94 -16.99 -10.58 -5.54
N GLY A 95 -17.02 -9.81 -4.45
CA GLY A 95 -17.32 -10.33 -3.13
C GLY A 95 -18.67 -11.05 -3.08
N ILE A 96 -19.72 -10.46 -3.67
CA ILE A 96 -21.04 -11.09 -3.75
C ILE A 96 -20.99 -12.37 -4.58
N ILE A 97 -20.29 -12.37 -5.73
CA ILE A 97 -20.12 -13.58 -6.55
C ILE A 97 -19.45 -14.70 -5.74
N MET A 98 -18.33 -14.41 -5.05
CA MET A 98 -17.65 -15.40 -4.21
C MET A 98 -18.58 -15.94 -3.12
N LEU A 99 -19.31 -15.05 -2.44
CA LEU A 99 -20.22 -15.44 -1.37
C LEU A 99 -21.37 -16.34 -1.87
N LEU A 100 -22.00 -16.00 -2.99
CA LEU A 100 -23.09 -16.80 -3.57
C LEU A 100 -22.59 -18.15 -4.07
N VAL A 101 -21.44 -18.18 -4.77
CA VAL A 101 -20.85 -19.44 -5.24
C VAL A 101 -20.44 -20.33 -4.07
N PHE A 102 -19.90 -19.75 -3.00
CA PHE A 102 -19.59 -20.50 -1.79
C PHE A 102 -20.84 -21.09 -1.14
N LEU A 103 -21.90 -20.29 -0.97
CA LEU A 103 -23.13 -20.68 -0.27
C LEU A 103 -23.94 -21.73 -1.05
N PHE A 104 -24.11 -21.53 -2.35
CA PHE A 104 -24.87 -22.45 -3.21
C PHE A 104 -24.02 -23.59 -3.79
N GLY A 105 -22.69 -23.52 -3.68
CA GLY A 105 -21.79 -24.55 -4.19
C GLY A 105 -21.99 -25.92 -3.57
N PHE A 106 -22.56 -26.00 -2.35
CA PHE A 106 -22.91 -27.27 -1.72
C PHE A 106 -23.93 -28.09 -2.54
N ILE A 107 -24.84 -27.42 -3.27
CA ILE A 107 -25.84 -28.07 -4.15
C ILE A 107 -25.12 -28.89 -5.24
N LEU A 108 -23.94 -28.43 -5.65
CA LEU A 108 -23.08 -29.08 -6.64
C LEU A 108 -21.93 -29.84 -5.95
N LEU A 109 -22.24 -30.58 -4.88
CA LEU A 109 -21.29 -31.41 -4.12
C LEU A 109 -20.12 -30.63 -3.47
N GLY A 110 -20.25 -29.31 -3.32
CA GLY A 110 -19.21 -28.46 -2.71
C GLY A 110 -18.03 -28.15 -3.64
N VAL A 111 -18.01 -28.66 -4.87
CA VAL A 111 -16.93 -28.42 -5.85
C VAL A 111 -16.78 -26.92 -6.15
N PRO A 112 -17.84 -26.14 -6.42
CA PRO A 112 -17.70 -24.71 -6.64
C PRO A 112 -17.16 -23.94 -5.43
N SER A 113 -17.56 -24.34 -4.21
CA SER A 113 -17.07 -23.74 -2.96
C SER A 113 -15.58 -23.98 -2.79
N MET A 114 -15.09 -25.18 -3.13
CA MET A 114 -13.66 -25.52 -3.11
C MET A 114 -12.86 -24.71 -4.14
N ILE A 115 -13.41 -24.51 -5.35
CA ILE A 115 -12.75 -23.72 -6.41
C ILE A 115 -12.59 -22.26 -5.96
N ILE A 116 -13.63 -21.63 -5.42
CA ILE A 116 -13.55 -20.25 -4.92
C ILE A 116 -12.57 -20.13 -3.74
N GLY A 117 -12.53 -21.14 -2.85
CA GLY A 117 -11.52 -21.21 -1.79
C GLY A 117 -10.09 -21.26 -2.33
N LEU A 118 -9.84 -22.05 -3.38
CA LEU A 118 -8.54 -22.14 -4.04
C LEU A 118 -8.15 -20.80 -4.71
N ILE A 119 -9.09 -20.16 -5.39
CA ILE A 119 -8.89 -18.81 -5.98
C ILE A 119 -8.47 -17.83 -4.90
N ALA A 120 -9.18 -17.79 -3.77
CA ALA A 120 -8.84 -16.88 -2.68
C ALA A 120 -7.47 -17.17 -2.06
N PHE A 121 -7.09 -18.44 -1.95
CA PHE A 121 -5.77 -18.83 -1.47
C PHE A 121 -4.65 -18.42 -2.43
N ILE A 122 -4.86 -18.52 -3.75
CA ILE A 122 -3.91 -18.01 -4.74
C ILE A 122 -3.74 -16.51 -4.59
N GLU A 123 -4.84 -15.77 -4.44
CA GLU A 123 -4.78 -14.32 -4.25
C GLU A 123 -4.09 -13.91 -2.95
N PHE A 124 -4.26 -14.68 -1.87
CA PHE A 124 -3.48 -14.51 -0.64
C PHE A 124 -1.97 -14.57 -0.90
N ILE A 125 -1.49 -15.57 -1.64
CA ILE A 125 -0.06 -15.69 -1.99
C ILE A 125 0.39 -14.52 -2.88
N ILE A 126 -0.42 -14.14 -3.87
CA ILE A 126 -0.12 -12.99 -4.74
C ILE A 126 0.01 -11.70 -3.93
N TYR A 127 -0.90 -11.46 -2.98
CA TYR A 127 -0.87 -10.26 -2.16
C TYR A 127 0.36 -10.24 -1.23
N LEU A 128 0.76 -11.38 -0.67
CA LEU A 128 1.96 -11.47 0.17
C LEU A 128 3.26 -11.27 -0.62
N THR A 129 3.30 -11.73 -1.87
CA THR A 129 4.51 -11.70 -2.70
C THR A 129 4.66 -10.39 -3.49
N LYS A 130 3.62 -9.56 -3.57
CA LYS A 130 3.70 -8.23 -4.18
C LYS A 130 4.33 -7.18 -3.25
N THR A 131 5.06 -6.25 -3.88
CA THR A 131 5.46 -4.99 -3.25
C THR A 131 4.21 -4.19 -2.87
N ASP A 132 4.32 -3.30 -1.88
CA ASP A 132 3.17 -2.45 -1.50
C ASP A 132 2.76 -1.56 -2.67
N GLU A 133 3.73 -1.09 -3.45
CA GLU A 133 3.55 -0.27 -4.63
C GLU A 133 2.76 -0.99 -5.72
N ASP A 134 3.21 -2.19 -6.10
CA ASP A 134 2.55 -2.97 -7.15
C ASP A 134 1.15 -3.39 -6.72
N PHE A 135 0.95 -3.67 -5.43
CA PHE A 135 -0.36 -3.98 -4.88
C PHE A 135 -1.31 -2.79 -5.01
N GLU A 136 -0.91 -1.61 -4.55
CA GLU A 136 -1.74 -0.39 -4.60
C GLU A 136 -2.06 -0.01 -6.05
N GLN A 137 -1.07 -0.03 -6.95
CA GLN A 137 -1.29 0.27 -8.37
C GLN A 137 -2.23 -0.74 -9.04
N THR A 138 -2.09 -2.04 -8.74
CA THR A 138 -2.90 -3.08 -9.39
C THR A 138 -4.33 -3.14 -8.83
N TYR A 139 -4.45 -3.21 -7.49
CA TYR A 139 -5.69 -3.60 -6.82
C TYR A 139 -6.43 -2.45 -6.14
N VAL A 140 -5.82 -1.28 -5.97
CA VAL A 140 -6.50 -0.13 -5.37
C VAL A 140 -6.78 0.92 -6.43
N VAL A 141 -5.75 1.34 -7.17
CA VAL A 141 -5.85 2.34 -8.24
C VAL A 141 -6.36 1.72 -9.53
N GLY A 142 -5.68 0.69 -10.03
CA GLY A 142 -6.00 0.02 -11.29
C GLY A 142 -7.28 -0.83 -11.25
N ARG A 143 -7.86 -1.01 -10.06
CA ARG A 143 -9.13 -1.71 -9.82
C ARG A 143 -9.21 -3.09 -10.49
N LYS A 144 -8.10 -3.85 -10.54
CA LYS A 144 -8.04 -5.19 -11.12
C LYS A 144 -8.64 -6.22 -10.15
N PRO A 145 -9.83 -6.78 -10.43
CA PRO A 145 -10.59 -7.46 -9.40
C PRO A 145 -10.27 -8.95 -9.23
N TRP A 146 -9.52 -9.57 -10.14
CA TRP A 146 -9.07 -10.97 -10.08
C TRP A 146 -7.63 -11.04 -10.55
N PHE A 147 -6.81 -11.88 -9.90
CA PHE A 147 -5.36 -12.13 -10.14
C PHE A 147 -4.69 -11.08 -11.03
#